data_AF-A0A7X6DRA4-F1
#
_entry.id   AF-A0A7X6DRA4-F1
#
_cell.length_a   1.000
_cell.length_b   1.000
_cell.length_c   1.000
_cell.angle_alpha   90.00
_cell.angle_beta   90.00
_cell.angle_gamma   90.00
#
_symmetry.space_group_name_H-M   'P 1'
#
loop_
_entity.id
_entity.type
_entity.pdbx_description
1 polymer ?
#
loop_
_entity_poly.entity_id
_entity_poly.type
_entity_poly.pdbx_seq_one_letter_code
_entity_poly.pdbx_strand_id
1 'polypeptide(L)' 'MTLSLIRSGRTLLTLLVLSLLFSGCITRVPPWDRDLLAEKKMQLIPDPMENEMDEKISFSKEGSSGGQGIGGGGCGCN' A
#
# COMPACT_ATOMS: atom_id res chain seq x y z
N MET A 1 -5.39 -6.14 -44.28
CA MET A 1 -4.22 -5.45 -43.69
C MET A 1 -4.54 -4.02 -43.23
N THR A 2 -5.39 -3.26 -43.92
CA THR A 2 -5.76 -1.88 -43.53
C THR A 2 -6.57 -1.78 -42.23
N LEU A 3 -7.56 -2.66 -42.02
CA LEU A 3 -8.38 -2.67 -40.79
C LEU A 3 -7.58 -2.99 -39.51
N SER A 4 -6.57 -3.86 -39.59
CA SER A 4 -5.71 -4.20 -38.44
C SER A 4 -4.80 -3.04 -38.02
N LEU A 5 -4.33 -2.24 -38.99
CA LEU A 5 -3.54 -1.03 -38.74
C LEU A 5 -4.38 0.05 -38.05
N ILE A 6 -5.62 0.26 -38.53
CA ILE A 6 -6.57 1.23 -37.95
C ILE A 6 -6.97 0.83 -36.53
N ARG A 7 -7.19 -0.46 -36.28
CA ARG A 7 -7.53 -0.99 -34.96
C ARG A 7 -6.37 -0.86 -33.96
N SER A 8 -5.13 -1.09 -34.40
CA SER A 8 -3.91 -0.91 -33.60
C SER A 8 -3.64 0.56 -33.24
N GLY A 9 -3.85 1.47 -34.20
CA GLY A 9 -3.73 2.91 -33.96
C GLY A 9 -4.77 3.43 -32.95
N ARG A 10 -6.01 2.93 -33.01
CA ARG A 10 -7.06 3.27 -32.05
C ARG A 10 -6.74 2.79 -30.63
N THR A 11 -6.22 1.56 -30.49
CA THR A 11 -5.81 1.03 -29.18
C THR A 11 -4.64 1.81 -28.57
N LEU A 12 -3.67 2.22 -29.39
CA LEU A 12 -2.55 3.06 -28.94
C LEU A 12 -3.04 4.44 -28.46
N LEU A 13 -3.95 5.07 -29.21
CA LEU A 13 -4.53 6.35 -28.84
C LEU A 13 -5.30 6.26 -27.50
N THR A 14 -6.10 5.21 -27.31
CA THR A 14 -6.83 5.00 -26.06
C THR A 14 -5.90 4.81 -24.86
N LEU A 15 -4.79 4.08 -25.03
CA LEU A 15 -3.81 3.87 -23.97
C LEU A 15 -3.07 5.15 -23.61
N LEU A 16 -2.73 5.98 -24.60
CA LEU A 16 -2.11 7.29 -24.40
C LEU A 16 -3.04 8.24 -23.62
N VAL A 17 -4.32 8.32 -24.01
CA VAL A 17 -5.29 9.17 -23.30
C VAL A 17 -5.48 8.69 -21.87
N LEU A 18 -5.55 7.37 -21.66
CA LEU A 18 -5.69 6.80 -20.33
C LEU A 18 -4.48 7.10 -19.44
N SER A 19 -3.25 7.04 -19.96
CA SER A 19 -2.05 7.35 -19.17
C SER A 19 -1.98 8.82 -18.73
N LEU A 20 -2.48 9.75 -19.56
CA LEU A 20 -2.57 11.16 -19.18
C LEU A 20 -3.60 11.40 -18.06
N LEU A 21 -4.72 10.65 -18.05
CA LEU A 21 -5.73 10.75 -17.00
C LEU A 21 -5.24 10.22 -15.64
N PHE A 22 -4.32 9.26 -15.64
CA PHE A 22 -3.68 8.74 -14.42
C PHE A 22 -2.40 9.48 -14.02
N SER A 23 -2.06 10.60 -14.68
CA SER A 23 -0.96 11.45 -14.24
C SER A 23 -1.36 12.20 -12.97
N GLY A 24 -1.08 11.61 -11.80
CA GLY A 24 -1.37 12.22 -10.51
C GLY A 24 -0.71 13.60 -10.34
N CYS A 25 -1.38 14.51 -9.65
CA CYS A 25 -0.82 15.80 -9.24
C CYS A 25 0.27 15.57 -8.18
N ILE A 26 1.53 15.46 -8.60
CA ILE A 26 2.67 15.55 -7.68
C ILE A 26 2.84 17.02 -7.30
N THR A 27 2.15 17.45 -6.25
CA THR A 27 2.54 18.65 -5.52
C THR A 27 3.81 18.29 -4.74
N ARG A 28 4.95 18.83 -5.17
CA ARG A 28 6.19 18.73 -4.40
C ARG A 28 6.04 19.58 -3.15
N VAL A 29 5.57 18.97 -2.08
CA VAL A 29 5.58 19.57 -0.74
C VAL A 29 7.03 19.56 -0.25
N PRO A 30 7.60 20.71 0.12
CA PRO A 30 8.96 20.76 0.61
C PRO A 30 9.11 19.96 1.92
N PRO A 31 10.30 19.41 2.22
CA PRO A 31 10.47 18.47 3.33
C PRO A 31 10.13 19.06 4.71
N TRP A 32 10.30 20.37 4.91
CA TRP A 32 9.97 21.04 6.17
C TRP A 32 8.47 21.24 6.40
N ASP A 33 7.64 21.25 5.36
CA ASP A 33 6.16 21.30 5.49
C ASP A 33 5.58 19.95 5.93
N ARG A 34 6.35 18.87 5.83
CA ARG A 34 5.95 17.52 6.26
C ARG A 34 6.00 17.36 7.79
N ASP A 35 6.85 18.14 8.46
CA ASP A 35 7.08 18.03 9.92
C ASP A 35 5.82 18.39 10.73
N LEU A 36 5.07 19.39 10.26
CA LEU A 36 3.84 19.85 10.90
C LEU A 36 2.67 18.87 10.76
N LEU A 37 2.70 17.96 9.78
CA LEU A 37 1.62 17.03 9.47
C LEU A 37 1.91 15.59 9.93
N ALA A 38 3.11 15.29 10.40
CA ALA A 38 3.52 13.96 10.84
C ALA A 38 3.32 13.78 12.36
N GLU A 39 2.12 14.04 12.87
CA GLU A 39 1.83 13.86 14.29
C GLU A 39 2.04 12.39 14.72
N LYS A 40 2.51 12.18 15.97
CA LYS A 40 2.73 10.83 16.52
C LYS A 40 1.50 9.92 16.44
N LYS A 41 0.29 10.50 16.53
CA LYS A 41 -0.99 9.77 16.41
C LYS A 41 -1.31 9.26 14.99
N MET A 42 -0.60 9.76 13.98
CA MET A 42 -0.78 9.36 12.57
C MET A 42 0.19 8.23 12.17
N GLN A 43 1.03 7.77 13.09
CA GLN A 43 1.84 6.58 12.89
C GLN A 43 0.94 5.36 12.71
N LEU A 44 1.37 4.42 11.87
CA LEU A 44 0.65 3.17 11.63
C LEU A 44 0.42 2.40 12.94
N ILE A 45 1.38 2.50 13.86
CA ILE A 45 1.32 1.99 15.22
C ILE A 45 1.52 3.19 16.16
N PRO A 46 0.44 3.82 16.65
CA PRO A 46 0.52 5.01 17.49
C PRO A 46 1.03 4.71 18.91
N ASP A 47 0.75 3.50 19.41
CA ASP A 47 1.27 2.97 20.66
C ASP A 47 1.90 1.58 20.42
N PRO A 48 3.24 1.46 20.49
CA PRO A 48 3.89 0.17 20.29
C PRO A 48 3.62 -0.80 21.44
N MET A 49 3.38 -0.34 22.67
CA MET A 49 3.16 -1.24 23.81
C MET A 49 1.84 -1.99 23.69
N GLU A 50 0.76 -1.27 23.39
CA GLU A 50 -0.55 -1.87 23.14
C GLU A 50 -0.49 -2.83 21.94
N ASN A 51 0.14 -2.44 20.83
CA ASN A 51 0.26 -3.29 19.64
C ASN A 51 0.98 -4.62 19.92
N GLU A 52 2.08 -4.57 20.69
CA GLU A 52 2.82 -5.77 21.12
C GLU A 52 2.00 -6.67 22.05
N MET A 53 1.12 -6.08 22.88
CA MET A 53 0.23 -6.86 23.76
C MET A 53 -0.86 -7.55 22.95
N ASP A 54 -1.47 -6.84 22.00
CA ASP A 54 -2.49 -7.38 21.11
C ASP A 54 -1.93 -8.48 20.21
N GLU A 55 -0.72 -8.32 19.70
CA GLU A 55 -0.04 -9.35 18.90
C GLU A 55 0.19 -10.63 19.72
N LYS A 56 0.64 -10.52 20.98
CA LYS A 56 0.82 -11.69 21.86
C LYS A 56 -0.50 -12.39 22.17
N ILE A 57 -1.57 -11.63 22.37
CA ILE A 57 -2.91 -12.17 22.60
C ILE A 57 -3.40 -12.90 21.35
N SER A 58 -3.25 -12.27 20.17
CA SER A 58 -3.64 -12.86 18.88
C SER A 58 -2.83 -14.11 18.57
N PHE A 59 -1.51 -14.10 18.79
CA PHE A 59 -0.64 -15.26 18.64
C PHE A 59 -1.04 -16.41 19.58
N SER A 60 -1.42 -16.10 20.82
CA SER A 60 -1.87 -17.13 21.76
C SER A 60 -3.21 -17.75 21.37
N LYS A 61 -4.09 -16.97 20.72
CA LYS A 61 -5.41 -17.43 20.29
C LYS A 61 -5.38 -18.14 18.94
N GLU A 62 -4.52 -17.66 18.04
CA GLU A 62 -4.58 -17.97 16.61
C GLU A 62 -3.17 -18.10 16.01
N GLY A 63 -2.18 -18.57 16.76
CA GLY A 63 -0.78 -18.71 16.30
C GLY A 63 -0.60 -19.53 15.02
N SER A 64 -1.60 -20.35 14.66
CA SER A 64 -1.68 -21.07 13.38
C SER A 64 -2.23 -20.28 12.19
N SER A 65 -2.99 -19.21 12.42
CA SER A 65 -3.59 -18.36 11.37
C SER A 65 -2.63 -17.28 10.87
N GLY A 66 -1.65 -16.91 11.70
CA GLY A 66 -0.62 -15.94 11.35
C GLY A 66 -0.84 -14.52 11.85
N GLY A 67 0.24 -13.88 12.30
CA GLY A 67 0.23 -12.51 12.85
C GLY A 67 0.44 -11.40 11.81
N GLN A 68 0.52 -10.15 12.30
CA GLN A 68 0.83 -8.97 11.49
C GLN A 68 2.29 -9.00 11.01
N GLY A 69 2.56 -9.65 9.88
CA GLY A 69 3.88 -9.66 9.28
C GLY A 69 4.03 -10.64 8.12
N ILE A 70 5.05 -10.44 7.30
CA ILE A 70 5.48 -11.38 6.26
C ILE A 70 6.13 -12.60 6.93
N GLY A 71 5.29 -13.52 7.39
CA GLY A 71 5.68 -14.71 8.16
C GLY A 71 4.60 -15.24 9.09
N GLY A 72 3.43 -14.59 9.16
CA GLY A 72 2.30 -15.06 9.95
C GLY A 72 1.55 -16.19 9.26
N GLY A 73 1.74 -17.42 9.74
CA GLY A 73 0.81 -18.56 9.52
C GLY A 73 1.55 -19.91 9.55
N GLY A 74 1.49 -20.63 10.68
CA GLY A 74 2.18 -21.92 10.87
C GLY A 74 2.06 -22.45 12.30
N CYS A 75 2.69 -23.57 12.68
CA CYS A 75 2.54 -24.18 14.04
C CYS A 75 2.97 -23.33 15.25
N GLY A 76 3.23 -22.02 15.09
CA GLY A 76 3.77 -21.16 16.14
C GLY A 76 5.26 -21.41 16.41
N CYS A 77 5.95 -22.07 15.49
CA CYS A 77 7.34 -22.49 15.63
C CYS A 77 8.24 -21.47 14.90
N ASN A 78 8.67 -20.41 15.59
CA ASN A 78 9.80 -19.56 15.15
C ASN A 78 11.11 -20.27 15.50
#